data_AF-A0A4Q1HG18-F1
#
_entry.id   AF-A0A4Q1HG18-F1
#
_cell.length_a   1.000
_cell.length_b   1.000
_cell.length_c   1.000
_cell.angle_alpha   90.00
_cell.angle_beta   90.00
_cell.angle_gamma   90.00
#
_symmetry.space_group_name_H-M   'P 1'
#
loop_
_entity.id
_entity.type
_entity.pdbx_description
1 polymer ?
#
loop_
_entity_poly.entity_id
_entity_poly.type
_entity_poly.pdbx_seq_one_letter_code
_entity_poly.pdbx_strand_id
1 'polypeptide(L)'
;MTSMKEESQGIPDSLAVFWDNIRVGTLHHTTPLSFSYATEWLASGRSPLAPGLPLGPGKHDGPEIHAFFENLLPEGEQRRLITMRHHVSSVYGLLAVAGGDAAGAIVLLSEGQAPQSPQYQKLSWEQVNALMHADEKNLVMRQAIEDEARAYAAPRLSISGAQVKMLLSLDAEGNPLRPMGATPSTHILKPDIVRTDIHLFATAANETLIMAAAALCGLPVACVQYQPIVDACLVERYDRVRREDGSLARLWQADLCQLLGRNSDGKYEIEGGPSFAECFEMVGRLSSKPAVDQRHLLRWLFFNLYVGNNDSHAKNLSLIVSNEGLRLAPFYDLMATRVYSGLGPNFAFSVGGEFEPGKIGPQQLAAMAAQLKISPKYLVAVSQDMAGKVNIAIPEAANSLLPLLNPSRAMLAERVVYKVRSLVKQTQRRLFNGMDAEDESGYLPPVVERKGRNRPRG
;
A
#
# COMPACT_ATOMS: atom_id res chain seq x y z
N MET A 1 -25.13 30.45 24.50
CA MET A 1 -26.07 29.49 23.88
C MET A 1 -26.40 29.99 22.48
N THR A 2 -25.63 29.53 21.49
CA THR A 2 -26.04 29.52 20.08
C THR A 2 -25.40 28.29 19.50
N SER A 3 -26.08 27.16 19.68
CA SER A 3 -25.76 25.90 19.02
C SER A 3 -25.93 26.14 17.52
N MET A 4 -24.83 26.28 16.79
CA MET A 4 -24.85 26.03 15.36
C MET A 4 -25.13 24.53 15.23
N LYS A 5 -26.41 24.20 15.00
CA LYS A 5 -26.81 22.90 14.50
C LYS A 5 -25.99 22.66 13.23
N GLU A 6 -25.12 21.66 13.24
CA GLU A 6 -24.72 21.00 12.00
C GLU A 6 -26.03 20.60 11.30
N GLU A 7 -26.37 21.29 10.21
CA GLU A 7 -27.44 20.83 9.34
C GLU A 7 -27.06 19.40 8.92
N SER A 8 -27.87 18.42 9.34
CA SER A 8 -27.79 17.09 8.76
C SER A 8 -28.26 17.19 7.31
N GLN A 9 -27.38 17.67 6.44
CA GLN A 9 -27.57 17.45 5.01
C GLN A 9 -27.56 15.94 4.84
N GLY A 10 -28.71 15.37 4.48
CA GLY A 10 -28.83 13.96 4.17
C GLY A 10 -27.78 13.55 3.13
N ILE A 11 -27.52 12.26 3.04
CA ILE A 11 -26.63 11.71 2.00
C ILE A 11 -27.13 12.21 0.64
N PRO A 12 -26.31 12.93 -0.15
CA PRO A 12 -26.76 13.53 -1.41
C PRO A 12 -27.12 12.45 -2.44
N ASP A 13 -28.03 12.73 -3.37
CA ASP A 13 -28.46 11.75 -4.39
C ASP A 13 -27.38 11.46 -5.45
N SER A 14 -26.38 12.35 -5.58
CA SER A 14 -25.23 12.14 -6.46
C SER A 14 -23.94 12.78 -5.91
N LEU A 15 -22.80 12.19 -6.30
CA LEU A 15 -21.46 12.72 -6.07
C LEU A 15 -20.79 13.04 -7.41
N ALA A 16 -20.27 14.26 -7.53
CA ALA A 16 -19.42 14.65 -8.64
C ALA A 16 -18.04 14.00 -8.49
N VAL A 17 -17.58 13.34 -9.56
CA VAL A 17 -16.30 12.62 -9.61
C VAL A 17 -15.29 13.45 -10.38
N PHE A 18 -14.17 13.79 -9.74
CA PHE A 18 -13.11 14.60 -10.33
C PHE A 18 -11.78 13.84 -10.41
N TRP A 19 -10.98 14.18 -11.43
CA TRP A 19 -9.54 13.92 -11.47
C TRP A 19 -8.85 15.27 -11.54
N ASP A 20 -8.13 15.62 -10.47
CA ASP A 20 -7.66 16.98 -10.21
C ASP A 20 -8.84 17.96 -10.31
N ASN A 21 -8.83 18.91 -11.24
CA ASN A 21 -9.88 19.91 -11.43
C ASN A 21 -10.83 19.57 -12.58
N ILE A 22 -10.72 18.38 -13.17
CA ILE A 22 -11.51 17.97 -14.33
C ILE A 22 -12.60 17.02 -13.88
N ARG A 23 -13.85 17.36 -14.21
CA ARG A 23 -14.99 16.49 -13.94
C ARG A 23 -14.93 15.26 -14.84
N VAL A 24 -14.81 14.10 -14.22
CA VAL A 24 -14.83 12.79 -14.90
C VAL A 24 -16.27 12.34 -15.13
N GLY A 25 -17.15 12.58 -14.17
CA GLY A 25 -18.53 12.12 -14.22
C GLY A 25 -19.29 12.32 -12.92
N THR A 26 -20.30 11.48 -12.73
CA THR A 26 -21.22 11.51 -11.59
C THR A 26 -21.47 10.09 -11.10
N LEU A 27 -21.26 9.85 -9.81
CA LEU A 27 -21.68 8.64 -9.11
C LEU A 27 -23.08 8.88 -8.56
N HIS A 28 -24.03 7.99 -8.87
CA HIS A 28 -25.43 8.12 -8.50
C HIS A 28 -25.78 7.17 -7.37
N HIS A 29 -26.58 7.63 -6.41
CA HIS A 29 -27.11 6.81 -5.33
C HIS A 29 -28.28 5.92 -5.81
N THR A 30 -27.97 4.95 -6.67
CA THR A 30 -28.94 3.97 -7.19
C THR A 30 -28.66 2.58 -6.63
N THR A 31 -29.63 1.67 -6.79
CA THR A 31 -29.44 0.24 -6.52
C THR A 31 -29.78 -0.53 -7.80
N PRO A 32 -28.80 -1.13 -8.50
CA PRO A 32 -27.36 -1.13 -8.20
C PRO A 32 -26.70 0.26 -8.30
N LEU A 33 -25.53 0.43 -7.67
CA LEU A 33 -24.72 1.65 -7.75
C LEU A 33 -24.37 1.95 -9.20
N SER A 34 -24.60 3.19 -9.66
CA SER A 34 -24.37 3.56 -11.07
C SER A 34 -23.48 4.79 -11.22
N PHE A 35 -22.78 4.87 -12.34
CA PHE A 35 -21.86 5.94 -12.69
C PHE A 35 -22.14 6.41 -14.13
N SER A 36 -22.04 7.72 -14.38
CA SER A 36 -22.12 8.30 -15.72
C SER A 36 -20.92 9.20 -15.98
N TYR A 37 -20.26 9.02 -17.12
CA TYR A 37 -19.20 9.93 -17.56
C TYR A 37 -19.75 11.31 -17.91
N ALA A 38 -18.98 12.35 -17.63
CA ALA A 38 -19.26 13.71 -18.07
C ALA A 38 -19.05 13.81 -19.59
N THR A 39 -19.87 14.61 -20.27
CA THR A 39 -19.79 14.81 -21.72
C THR A 39 -18.40 15.31 -22.13
N GLU A 40 -17.82 16.21 -21.35
CA GLU A 40 -16.48 16.76 -21.57
C GLU A 40 -15.40 15.68 -21.43
N TRP A 41 -15.56 14.74 -20.50
CA TRP A 41 -14.63 13.61 -20.36
C TRP A 41 -14.70 12.69 -21.58
N LEU A 42 -15.90 12.34 -22.03
CA LEU A 42 -16.11 11.52 -23.24
C LEU A 42 -15.51 12.19 -24.49
N ALA A 43 -15.60 13.51 -24.60
CA ALA A 43 -15.05 14.28 -25.72
C ALA A 43 -13.53 14.51 -25.62
N SER A 44 -12.91 14.29 -24.45
CA SER A 44 -11.51 14.66 -24.20
C SER A 44 -10.47 13.69 -24.79
N GLY A 45 -10.88 12.55 -25.35
CA GLY A 45 -9.98 11.49 -25.82
C GLY A 45 -9.22 10.77 -24.70
N ARG A 46 -9.58 11.00 -23.43
CA ARG A 46 -9.00 10.33 -22.26
C ARG A 46 -9.50 8.91 -22.10
N SER A 47 -8.71 8.09 -21.41
CA SER A 47 -9.02 6.70 -21.10
C SER A 47 -10.18 6.54 -20.09
N PRO A 48 -10.85 5.36 -20.07
CA PRO A 48 -11.79 5.00 -19.01
C PRO A 48 -11.10 4.94 -17.64
N LEU A 49 -11.89 5.04 -16.56
CA LEU A 49 -11.39 4.94 -15.18
C LEU A 49 -10.86 3.55 -14.82
N ALA A 50 -11.40 2.50 -15.43
CA ALA A 50 -10.92 1.13 -15.32
C ALA A 50 -11.41 0.33 -16.53
N PRO A 51 -10.82 -0.83 -16.84
CA PRO A 51 -11.30 -1.69 -17.93
C PRO A 51 -12.78 -2.08 -17.81
N GLY A 52 -13.28 -2.28 -16.59
CA GLY A 52 -14.68 -2.59 -16.30
C GLY A 52 -15.63 -1.39 -16.33
N LEU A 53 -15.14 -0.18 -16.65
CA LEU A 53 -15.93 1.06 -16.74
C LEU A 53 -15.75 1.68 -18.14
N PRO A 54 -16.22 1.05 -19.23
CA PRO A 54 -15.98 1.52 -20.58
C PRO A 54 -16.56 2.92 -20.83
N LEU A 55 -15.89 3.72 -21.66
CA LEU A 55 -16.38 5.03 -22.05
C LEU A 55 -17.69 4.88 -22.85
N GLY A 56 -18.72 5.61 -22.44
CA GLY A 56 -19.98 5.67 -23.15
C GLY A 56 -20.95 6.65 -22.49
N PRO A 57 -21.87 7.24 -23.27
CA PRO A 57 -22.94 8.05 -22.72
C PRO A 57 -23.91 7.20 -21.88
N GLY A 58 -24.65 7.86 -20.98
CA GLY A 58 -25.64 7.21 -20.14
C GLY A 58 -25.11 6.73 -18.79
N LYS A 59 -25.96 6.02 -18.05
CA LYS A 59 -25.61 5.41 -16.77
C LYS A 59 -25.07 4.01 -17.02
N HIS A 60 -23.95 3.72 -16.39
CA HIS A 60 -23.38 2.39 -16.29
C HIS A 60 -23.64 1.90 -14.88
N ASP A 61 -24.04 0.65 -14.73
CA ASP A 61 -24.14 -0.05 -13.45
C ASP A 61 -23.58 -1.47 -13.60
N GLY A 62 -23.31 -2.12 -12.48
CA GLY A 62 -22.76 -3.47 -12.47
C GLY A 62 -21.76 -3.72 -11.35
N PRO A 63 -21.33 -4.98 -11.19
CA PRO A 63 -20.41 -5.38 -10.15
C PRO A 63 -19.04 -4.71 -10.28
N GLU A 64 -18.57 -4.41 -11.50
CA GLU A 64 -17.29 -3.75 -11.75
C GLU A 64 -17.28 -2.29 -11.27
N ILE A 65 -18.41 -1.59 -11.43
CA ILE A 65 -18.58 -0.21 -10.94
C ILE A 65 -18.62 -0.20 -9.43
N HIS A 66 -19.41 -1.11 -8.85
CA HIS A 66 -19.44 -1.29 -7.41
C HIS A 66 -18.03 -1.55 -6.88
N ALA A 67 -17.32 -2.55 -7.42
CA ALA A 67 -15.97 -2.90 -7.02
C ALA A 67 -15.00 -1.74 -7.16
N PHE A 68 -15.02 -1.00 -8.27
CA PHE A 68 -14.11 0.13 -8.48
C PHE A 68 -14.23 1.18 -7.38
N PHE A 69 -15.45 1.63 -7.09
CA PHE A 69 -15.67 2.69 -6.09
C PHE A 69 -15.57 2.16 -4.65
N GLU A 70 -16.02 0.93 -4.39
CA GLU A 70 -15.94 0.30 -3.07
C GLU A 70 -14.50 0.16 -2.58
N ASN A 71 -13.58 -0.25 -3.46
CA ASN A 71 -12.17 -0.40 -3.13
C ASN A 71 -11.43 0.93 -2.86
N LEU A 72 -12.03 2.09 -3.15
CA LEU A 72 -11.49 3.40 -2.72
C LEU A 72 -11.70 3.65 -1.23
N LEU A 73 -12.62 2.92 -0.59
CA LEU A 73 -12.92 3.07 0.82
C LEU A 73 -11.82 2.46 1.69
N PRO A 74 -11.61 2.99 2.90
CA PRO A 74 -10.86 2.30 3.92
C PRO A 74 -11.45 0.93 4.26
N GLU A 75 -10.60 0.01 4.70
CA GLU A 75 -10.98 -1.31 5.18
C GLU A 75 -11.04 -1.38 6.72
N GLY A 76 -11.57 -2.49 7.23
CA GLY A 76 -11.44 -2.91 8.63
C GLY A 76 -11.92 -1.87 9.64
N GLU A 77 -11.10 -1.64 10.67
CA GLU A 77 -11.46 -0.78 11.79
C GLU A 77 -11.72 0.67 11.36
N GLN A 78 -11.01 1.17 10.35
CA GLN A 78 -11.24 2.53 9.87
C GLN A 78 -12.63 2.66 9.23
N ARG A 79 -13.06 1.69 8.42
CA ARG A 79 -14.42 1.66 7.85
C ARG A 79 -15.48 1.60 8.94
N ARG A 80 -15.26 0.76 9.96
CA ARG A 80 -16.14 0.60 11.12
C ARG A 80 -16.27 1.92 11.90
N LEU A 81 -15.17 2.62 12.14
CA LEU A 81 -15.16 3.91 12.83
C LEU A 81 -15.91 5.00 12.05
N ILE A 82 -15.73 5.08 10.73
CA ILE A 82 -16.49 6.01 9.86
C ILE A 82 -17.98 5.68 9.95
N THR A 83 -18.33 4.38 9.87
CA THR A 83 -19.72 3.92 9.95
C THR A 83 -20.38 4.34 11.26
N MET A 84 -19.70 4.10 12.40
CA MET A 84 -20.24 4.44 13.73
C MET A 84 -20.37 5.95 13.93
N ARG A 85 -19.42 6.75 13.43
CA ARG A 85 -19.44 8.21 13.63
C ARG A 85 -20.47 8.91 12.74
N HIS A 86 -20.57 8.53 11.48
CA HIS A 86 -21.43 9.21 10.51
C HIS A 86 -22.78 8.53 10.32
N HIS A 87 -23.01 7.38 10.98
CA HIS A 87 -24.22 6.57 10.83
C HIS A 87 -24.53 6.21 9.37
N VAL A 88 -23.47 5.91 8.59
CA VAL A 88 -23.58 5.49 7.18
C VAL A 88 -22.88 4.15 6.97
N SER A 89 -23.57 3.19 6.36
CA SER A 89 -23.04 1.83 6.15
C SER A 89 -23.01 1.41 4.68
N SER A 90 -23.75 2.09 3.80
CA SER A 90 -23.71 1.81 2.36
C SER A 90 -22.39 2.29 1.75
N VAL A 91 -21.93 1.61 0.70
CA VAL A 91 -20.73 2.04 -0.06
C VAL A 91 -20.86 3.50 -0.49
N TYR A 92 -22.02 3.88 -1.04
CA TYR A 92 -22.28 5.26 -1.44
C TYR A 92 -22.20 6.24 -0.27
N GLY A 93 -22.83 5.92 0.87
CA GLY A 93 -22.81 6.78 2.06
C GLY A 93 -21.40 6.97 2.63
N LEU A 94 -20.61 5.89 2.68
CA LEU A 94 -19.21 5.95 3.09
C LEU A 94 -18.37 6.79 2.13
N LEU A 95 -18.61 6.69 0.81
CA LEU A 95 -17.91 7.50 -0.20
C LEU A 95 -18.27 8.98 -0.11
N ALA A 96 -19.53 9.31 0.18
CA ALA A 96 -19.97 10.69 0.37
C ALA A 96 -19.21 11.38 1.51
N VAL A 97 -18.90 10.62 2.58
CA VAL A 97 -18.14 11.11 3.74
C VAL A 97 -16.63 11.13 3.47
N ALA A 98 -16.06 10.00 2.99
CA ALA A 98 -14.61 9.77 2.99
C ALA A 98 -13.91 10.00 1.65
N GLY A 99 -14.64 10.23 0.55
CA GLY A 99 -14.09 10.18 -0.81
C GLY A 99 -13.27 11.39 -1.28
N GLY A 100 -12.95 12.35 -0.41
CA GLY A 100 -12.29 13.61 -0.80
C GLY A 100 -10.77 13.55 -1.01
N ASP A 101 -10.08 12.56 -0.44
CA ASP A 101 -8.64 12.32 -0.68
C ASP A 101 -8.35 10.80 -0.67
N ALA A 102 -8.89 10.09 -1.66
CA ALA A 102 -8.70 8.65 -1.83
C ALA A 102 -7.34 8.31 -2.47
N ALA A 103 -7.07 7.00 -2.58
CA ALA A 103 -5.98 6.49 -3.40
C ALA A 103 -6.18 6.88 -4.87
N GLY A 104 -5.10 7.32 -5.50
CA GLY A 104 -5.05 7.77 -6.87
C GLY A 104 -5.64 9.15 -7.09
N ALA A 105 -6.24 9.31 -8.26
CA ALA A 105 -6.65 10.60 -8.80
C ALA A 105 -8.06 11.03 -8.41
N ILE A 106 -8.89 10.10 -7.96
CA ILE A 106 -10.32 10.30 -7.82
C ILE A 106 -10.64 11.11 -6.57
N VAL A 107 -11.41 12.17 -6.78
CA VAL A 107 -11.98 13.02 -5.72
C VAL A 107 -13.49 13.01 -5.87
N LEU A 108 -14.19 12.62 -4.80
CA LEU A 108 -15.65 12.57 -4.73
C LEU A 108 -16.16 13.73 -3.88
N LEU A 109 -16.97 14.59 -4.49
CA LEU A 109 -17.57 15.75 -3.85
C LEU A 109 -19.09 15.72 -4.05
N SER A 110 -19.83 16.45 -3.22
CA SER A 110 -21.28 16.61 -3.44
C SER A 110 -21.53 17.36 -4.75
N GLU A 111 -22.64 17.07 -5.41
CA GLU A 111 -23.02 17.77 -6.64
C GLU A 111 -23.06 19.31 -6.40
N GLY A 112 -22.53 20.07 -7.36
CA GLY A 112 -22.36 21.53 -7.24
C GLY A 112 -21.09 21.99 -6.52
N GLN A 113 -20.35 21.09 -5.86
CA GLN A 113 -19.02 21.39 -5.33
C GLN A 113 -17.93 21.16 -6.39
N ALA A 114 -16.85 21.91 -6.27
CA ALA A 114 -15.64 21.74 -7.07
C ALA A 114 -14.41 21.61 -6.16
N PRO A 115 -13.32 20.99 -6.63
CA PRO A 115 -12.05 20.96 -5.92
C PRO A 115 -11.60 22.39 -5.56
N GLN A 116 -11.35 22.60 -4.27
CA GLN A 116 -10.92 23.90 -3.74
C GLN A 116 -9.40 24.08 -3.85
N SER A 117 -8.94 25.33 -3.73
CA SER A 117 -7.52 25.62 -3.56
C SER A 117 -6.95 24.90 -2.33
N PRO A 118 -5.72 24.36 -2.39
CA PRO A 118 -5.11 23.66 -1.27
C PRO A 118 -5.08 24.50 0.02
N GLN A 119 -5.54 23.90 1.12
CA GLN A 119 -5.53 24.48 2.46
C GLN A 119 -4.95 23.48 3.44
N TYR A 120 -4.04 23.96 4.29
CA TYR A 120 -3.34 23.13 5.26
C TYR A 120 -3.37 23.80 6.63
N GLN A 121 -3.67 23.00 7.66
CA GLN A 121 -3.37 23.37 9.04
C GLN A 121 -1.91 22.99 9.33
N LYS A 122 -1.10 23.95 9.78
CA LYS A 122 0.28 23.70 10.21
C LYS A 122 0.27 23.02 11.57
N LEU A 123 1.09 21.99 11.74
CA LEU A 123 1.23 21.26 12.99
C LEU A 123 2.71 21.05 13.34
N SER A 124 3.00 20.81 14.62
CA SER A 124 4.23 20.17 15.07
C SER A 124 4.07 18.66 15.15
N TRP A 125 5.17 17.91 15.21
CA TRP A 125 5.10 16.45 15.40
C TRP A 125 4.51 16.06 16.76
N GLU A 126 4.66 16.89 17.80
CA GLU A 126 4.01 16.71 19.10
C GLU A 126 2.49 16.88 18.99
N GLN A 127 2.03 17.86 18.20
CA GLN A 127 0.60 18.04 17.92
C GLN A 127 0.04 16.86 17.12
N VAL A 128 0.79 16.36 16.14
CA VAL A 128 0.43 15.12 15.41
C VAL A 128 0.37 13.93 16.37
N ASN A 129 1.37 13.76 17.23
CA ASN A 129 1.40 12.70 18.24
C ASN A 129 0.17 12.80 19.17
N ALA A 130 -0.18 14.01 19.61
CA ALA A 130 -1.37 14.26 20.40
C ALA A 130 -2.63 13.81 19.68
N LEU A 131 -2.81 14.15 18.39
CA LEU A 131 -3.96 13.72 17.60
C LEU A 131 -4.00 12.19 17.37
N MET A 132 -2.85 11.56 17.15
CA MET A 132 -2.75 10.13 16.79
C MET A 132 -3.04 9.19 17.96
N HIS A 133 -2.50 9.49 19.15
CA HIS A 133 -2.59 8.60 20.30
C HIS A 133 -3.58 9.15 21.31
N ALA A 134 -4.66 8.43 21.61
CA ALA A 134 -5.72 8.86 22.53
C ALA A 134 -5.32 8.85 24.02
N ASP A 135 -4.27 9.58 24.39
CA ASP A 135 -3.92 9.85 25.79
C ASP A 135 -4.79 10.99 26.36
N GLU A 136 -5.33 10.81 27.57
CA GLU A 136 -6.09 11.83 28.32
C GLU A 136 -5.27 13.09 28.59
N LYS A 137 -3.96 12.94 28.79
CA LYS A 137 -3.04 14.07 29.03
C LYS A 137 -2.98 15.05 27.86
N ASN A 138 -3.29 14.58 26.67
CA ASN A 138 -3.26 15.37 25.43
C ASN A 138 -4.62 16.01 25.10
N LEU A 139 -5.65 15.86 25.94
CA LEU A 139 -7.00 16.33 25.63
C LEU A 139 -7.06 17.83 25.36
N VAL A 140 -6.40 18.65 26.18
CA VAL A 140 -6.37 20.12 26.02
C VAL A 140 -5.68 20.51 24.71
N MET A 141 -4.56 19.88 24.40
CA MET A 141 -3.83 20.13 23.16
C MET A 141 -4.66 19.73 21.93
N ARG A 142 -5.30 18.54 21.95
CA ARG A 142 -6.19 18.12 20.86
C ARG A 142 -7.33 19.10 20.65
N GLN A 143 -7.96 19.54 21.75
CA GLN A 143 -9.09 20.47 21.66
C GLN A 143 -8.67 21.78 21.01
N ALA A 144 -7.51 22.34 21.40
CA ALA A 144 -6.97 23.54 20.79
C ALA A 144 -6.69 23.35 19.28
N ILE A 145 -6.11 22.21 18.88
CA ILE A 145 -5.85 21.90 17.47
C ILE A 145 -7.16 21.80 16.66
N GLU A 146 -8.17 21.10 17.19
CA GLU A 146 -9.46 20.95 16.50
C GLU A 146 -10.27 22.26 16.49
N ASP A 147 -10.16 23.10 17.52
CA ASP A 147 -10.79 24.43 17.55
C ASP A 147 -10.19 25.36 16.48
N GLU A 148 -8.87 25.33 16.28
CA GLU A 148 -8.23 26.04 15.17
C GLU A 148 -8.67 25.48 13.81
N ALA A 149 -8.81 24.15 13.71
CA ALA A 149 -9.21 23.48 12.47
C ALA A 149 -10.62 23.86 12.00
N ARG A 150 -11.51 24.34 12.89
CA ARG A 150 -12.86 24.81 12.55
C ARG A 150 -12.88 26.05 11.65
N ALA A 151 -11.76 26.75 11.50
CA ALA A 151 -11.63 27.85 10.54
C ALA A 151 -11.59 27.36 9.07
N TYR A 152 -11.46 26.05 8.84
CA TYR A 152 -11.33 25.44 7.53
C TYR A 152 -12.47 24.46 7.25
N ALA A 153 -12.60 24.04 5.99
CA ALA A 153 -13.42 22.88 5.66
C ALA A 153 -12.87 21.62 6.34
N ALA A 154 -13.75 20.84 6.99
CA ALA A 154 -13.35 19.62 7.68
C ALA A 154 -12.61 18.65 6.73
N PRO A 155 -11.51 18.00 7.17
CA PRO A 155 -10.82 17.03 6.33
C PRO A 155 -11.73 15.82 6.03
N ARG A 156 -11.79 15.40 4.76
CA ARG A 156 -12.68 14.30 4.35
C ARG A 156 -12.30 12.92 4.92
N LEU A 157 -11.03 12.72 5.29
CA LEU A 157 -10.51 11.45 5.81
C LEU A 157 -10.00 11.56 7.25
N SER A 158 -10.55 12.49 8.03
CA SER A 158 -10.19 12.65 9.43
C SER A 158 -11.28 12.21 10.38
N ILE A 159 -10.91 11.28 11.27
CA ILE A 159 -11.71 10.79 12.37
C ILE A 159 -11.14 11.49 13.62
N SER A 160 -11.90 12.33 14.32
CA SER A 160 -11.54 12.87 15.64
C SER A 160 -11.29 11.73 16.66
N GLY A 161 -10.26 11.83 17.48
CA GLY A 161 -9.81 10.75 18.38
C GLY A 161 -8.58 10.01 17.84
N ALA A 162 -8.18 8.91 18.48
CA ALA A 162 -7.05 8.10 17.98
C ALA A 162 -7.32 7.67 16.53
N GLN A 163 -6.34 7.88 15.66
CA GLN A 163 -6.48 7.59 14.23
C GLN A 163 -5.75 6.31 13.87
N VAL A 164 -6.40 5.46 13.07
CA VAL A 164 -5.80 4.24 12.50
C VAL A 164 -4.70 4.61 11.49
N LYS A 165 -4.85 5.76 10.81
CA LYS A 165 -3.84 6.43 9.97
C LYS A 165 -4.22 7.89 9.77
N MET A 166 -3.24 8.74 9.48
CA MET A 166 -3.44 10.15 9.18
C MET A 166 -2.83 10.50 7.83
N LEU A 167 -3.50 11.37 7.08
CA LEU A 167 -2.97 11.95 5.85
C LEU A 167 -2.26 13.26 6.18
N LEU A 168 -1.03 13.43 5.68
CA LEU A 168 -0.20 14.60 5.93
C LEU A 168 0.45 15.11 4.64
N SER A 169 0.82 16.37 4.63
CA SER A 169 1.86 16.91 3.76
C SER A 169 3.04 17.38 4.60
N LEU A 170 4.21 17.52 4.00
CA LEU A 170 5.38 18.11 4.66
C LEU A 170 5.72 19.45 3.98
N ASP A 171 6.08 20.45 4.78
CA ASP A 171 6.72 21.67 4.27
C ASP A 171 8.20 21.45 3.91
N ALA A 172 8.90 22.51 3.50
CA ALA A 172 10.30 22.42 3.07
C ALA A 172 11.24 22.06 4.22
N GLU A 173 10.85 22.36 5.45
CA GLU A 173 11.58 22.09 6.68
C GLU A 173 11.24 20.72 7.29
N GLY A 174 10.27 20.00 6.71
CA GLY A 174 9.83 18.68 7.19
C GLY A 174 8.79 18.71 8.30
N ASN A 175 8.13 19.85 8.54
CA ASN A 175 7.03 19.94 9.50
C ASN A 175 5.72 19.42 8.90
N PRO A 176 4.87 18.78 9.72
CA PRO A 176 3.63 18.20 9.25
C PRO A 176 2.56 19.28 8.98
N LEU A 177 1.86 19.09 7.87
CA LEU A 177 0.74 19.88 7.41
C LEU A 177 -0.47 18.96 7.28
N ARG A 178 -1.56 19.24 8.01
CA ARG A 178 -2.82 18.49 7.87
C ARG A 178 -3.64 19.08 6.71
N PRO A 179 -3.92 18.31 5.66
CA PRO A 179 -4.75 18.78 4.55
C PRO A 179 -6.21 18.97 5.00
N MET A 180 -6.81 20.09 4.60
CA MET A 180 -8.19 20.46 4.93
C MET A 180 -9.12 20.30 3.72
N GLY A 181 -10.38 19.94 3.96
CA GLY A 181 -11.37 19.62 2.91
C GLY A 181 -10.89 18.53 1.94
N ALA A 182 -10.82 18.87 0.64
CA ALA A 182 -10.36 17.98 -0.43
C ALA A 182 -8.90 18.27 -0.87
N THR A 183 -8.13 18.95 -0.03
CA THR A 183 -6.70 19.20 -0.27
C THR A 183 -5.94 17.87 -0.34
N PRO A 184 -5.08 17.64 -1.34
CA PRO A 184 -4.32 16.41 -1.42
C PRO A 184 -3.21 16.34 -0.37
N SER A 185 -3.03 15.18 0.24
CA SER A 185 -1.86 14.83 1.05
C SER A 185 -0.66 14.40 0.20
N THR A 186 0.56 14.49 0.75
CA THR A 186 1.78 13.88 0.15
C THR A 186 2.26 12.64 0.89
N HIS A 187 1.77 12.38 2.10
CA HIS A 187 2.20 11.28 2.95
C HIS A 187 1.02 10.63 3.69
N ILE A 188 1.23 9.36 4.04
CA ILE A 188 0.36 8.58 4.92
C ILE A 188 1.16 8.24 6.17
N LEU A 189 0.69 8.68 7.34
CA LEU A 189 1.28 8.35 8.63
C LEU A 189 0.52 7.17 9.25
N LYS A 190 1.21 6.06 9.45
CA LYS A 190 0.68 4.81 10.01
C LYS A 190 1.27 4.55 11.41
N PRO A 191 0.50 4.75 12.50
CA PRO A 191 0.97 4.43 13.85
C PRO A 191 1.01 2.92 14.06
N ASP A 192 1.48 2.50 15.24
CA ASP A 192 1.37 1.11 15.66
C ASP A 192 -0.09 0.63 15.68
N ILE A 193 -0.33 -0.54 15.08
CA ILE A 193 -1.56 -1.30 15.27
C ILE A 193 -1.45 -1.96 16.64
N VAL A 194 -2.23 -1.48 17.60
CA VAL A 194 -2.26 -2.02 18.97
C VAL A 194 -3.42 -2.99 19.10
N ARG A 195 -3.09 -4.29 19.14
CA ARG A 195 -4.05 -5.37 19.39
C ARG A 195 -3.49 -6.31 20.45
N THR A 196 -3.94 -6.13 21.69
CA THR A 196 -3.44 -6.86 22.87
C THR A 196 -3.85 -8.33 22.87
N ASP A 197 -4.98 -8.67 22.25
CA ASP A 197 -5.50 -10.04 22.08
C ASP A 197 -4.59 -10.93 21.22
N ILE A 198 -3.87 -10.34 20.27
CA ILE A 198 -2.98 -11.04 19.33
C ILE A 198 -1.52 -10.61 19.45
N HIS A 199 -1.18 -9.85 20.50
CA HIS A 199 0.16 -9.34 20.80
C HIS A 199 0.83 -8.62 19.62
N LEU A 200 0.06 -7.80 18.89
CA LEU A 200 0.63 -6.89 17.89
C LEU A 200 1.21 -5.66 18.60
N PHE A 201 2.47 -5.38 18.27
CA PHE A 201 3.22 -4.24 18.78
C PHE A 201 4.24 -3.79 17.75
N ALA A 202 4.64 -2.52 17.82
CA ALA A 202 5.73 -1.95 17.02
C ALA A 202 5.57 -2.20 15.49
N THR A 203 4.34 -2.31 14.99
CA THR A 203 4.06 -2.57 13.57
C THR A 203 4.58 -1.46 12.66
N ALA A 204 4.65 -0.22 13.15
CA ALA A 204 5.27 0.89 12.42
C ALA A 204 6.75 0.62 12.15
N ALA A 205 7.50 0.18 13.16
CA ALA A 205 8.92 -0.18 13.00
C ALA A 205 9.10 -1.42 12.10
N ASN A 206 8.18 -2.40 12.18
CA ASN A 206 8.15 -3.56 11.28
C ASN A 206 8.01 -3.11 9.82
N GLU A 207 6.97 -2.32 9.53
CA GLU A 207 6.68 -1.86 8.16
C GLU A 207 7.84 -1.03 7.61
N THR A 208 8.37 -0.07 8.39
CA THR A 208 9.51 0.74 7.94
C THR A 208 10.73 -0.13 7.63
N LEU A 209 11.07 -1.10 8.49
CA LEU A 209 12.20 -2.00 8.29
C LEU A 209 12.02 -2.85 7.03
N ILE A 210 10.86 -3.47 6.86
CA ILE A 210 10.60 -4.38 5.73
C ILE A 210 10.53 -3.61 4.40
N MET A 211 9.91 -2.43 4.38
CA MET A 211 9.91 -1.55 3.21
C MET A 211 11.33 -1.07 2.87
N ALA A 212 12.15 -0.69 3.86
CA ALA A 212 13.55 -0.35 3.62
C ALA A 212 14.38 -1.55 3.09
N ALA A 213 14.16 -2.75 3.63
CA ALA A 213 14.79 -3.96 3.14
C ALA A 213 14.35 -4.31 1.71
N ALA A 214 13.09 -4.08 1.36
CA ALA A 214 12.58 -4.26 0.00
C ALA A 214 13.28 -3.31 -0.99
N ALA A 215 13.49 -2.05 -0.61
CA ALA A 215 14.26 -1.09 -1.40
C ALA A 215 15.72 -1.56 -1.62
N LEU A 216 16.39 -2.03 -0.56
CA LEU A 216 17.75 -2.60 -0.64
C LEU A 216 17.80 -3.87 -1.51
N CYS A 217 16.70 -4.63 -1.58
CA CYS A 217 16.55 -5.75 -2.51
C CYS A 217 16.29 -5.30 -3.97
N GLY A 218 16.23 -4.01 -4.25
CA GLY A 218 15.95 -3.45 -5.58
C GLY A 218 14.50 -3.64 -6.04
N LEU A 219 13.55 -3.73 -5.10
CA LEU A 219 12.13 -3.61 -5.42
C LEU A 219 11.75 -2.12 -5.55
N PRO A 220 10.93 -1.73 -6.55
CA PRO A 220 10.33 -0.41 -6.57
C PRO A 220 9.32 -0.34 -5.42
N VAL A 221 9.61 0.43 -4.38
CA VAL A 221 8.75 0.58 -3.21
C VAL A 221 8.47 2.05 -2.92
N ALA A 222 7.35 2.33 -2.26
CA ALA A 222 7.09 3.66 -1.73
C ALA A 222 8.20 4.05 -0.74
N CYS A 223 8.63 5.31 -0.77
CA CYS A 223 9.60 5.80 0.20
C CYS A 223 8.97 5.79 1.60
N VAL A 224 9.72 5.29 2.58
CA VAL A 224 9.28 5.24 3.98
C VAL A 224 10.31 5.84 4.91
N GLN A 225 9.83 6.44 5.99
CA GLN A 225 10.63 6.92 7.11
C GLN A 225 9.96 6.56 8.42
N TYR A 226 10.75 6.26 9.45
CA TYR A 226 10.22 6.11 10.79
C TYR A 226 10.14 7.47 11.48
N GLN A 227 8.97 7.81 12.01
CA GLN A 227 8.76 9.02 12.80
C GLN A 227 8.81 8.65 14.30
N PRO A 228 9.88 9.03 15.03
CA PRO A 228 10.10 8.59 16.41
C PRO A 228 9.29 9.32 17.49
N ILE A 229 8.82 10.55 17.22
CA ILE A 229 7.94 11.32 18.13
C ILE A 229 6.54 10.70 18.16
N VAL A 230 6.05 10.22 17.01
CA VAL A 230 4.70 9.64 16.89
C VAL A 230 4.71 8.11 16.96
N ASP A 231 5.89 7.48 16.91
CA ASP A 231 6.05 6.04 16.74
C ASP A 231 5.25 5.48 15.55
N ALA A 232 5.54 6.02 14.36
CA ALA A 232 4.76 5.75 13.15
C ALA A 232 5.62 5.57 11.90
N CYS A 233 5.14 4.77 10.96
CA CYS A 233 5.68 4.65 9.61
C CYS A 233 5.10 5.78 8.76
N LEU A 234 5.95 6.68 8.30
CA LEU A 234 5.60 7.76 7.38
C LEU A 234 5.89 7.30 5.95
N VAL A 235 4.85 7.14 5.15
CA VAL A 235 4.93 6.64 3.76
C VAL A 235 4.68 7.79 2.80
N GLU A 236 5.63 8.05 1.90
CA GLU A 236 5.44 9.02 0.82
C GLU A 236 4.48 8.46 -0.25
N ARG A 237 3.52 9.28 -0.66
CA ARG A 237 2.53 8.91 -1.67
C ARG A 237 3.12 8.99 -3.07
N TYR A 238 3.33 7.83 -3.68
CA TYR A 238 3.79 7.74 -5.07
C TYR A 238 2.73 8.18 -6.10
N ASP A 239 1.47 8.33 -5.70
CA ASP A 239 0.35 8.79 -6.53
C ASP A 239 0.15 10.31 -6.49
N ARG A 240 1.18 11.04 -6.06
CA ARG A 240 1.22 12.49 -5.93
C ARG A 240 2.51 13.03 -6.53
N VAL A 241 2.42 14.04 -7.38
CA VAL A 241 3.60 14.65 -8.03
C VAL A 241 3.51 16.17 -7.93
N ARG A 242 4.57 16.81 -7.43
CA ARG A 242 4.68 18.27 -7.48
C ARG A 242 4.94 18.72 -8.91
N ARG A 243 4.11 19.63 -9.43
CA ARG A 243 4.29 20.29 -10.72
C ARG A 243 5.28 21.46 -10.60
N GLU A 244 5.75 21.95 -11.73
CA GLU A 244 6.66 23.10 -11.81
C GLU A 244 6.07 24.37 -11.18
N ASP A 245 4.74 24.53 -11.23
CA ASP A 245 4.01 25.64 -10.60
C ASP A 245 3.83 25.47 -9.07
N GLY A 246 4.40 24.42 -8.48
CA GLY A 246 4.30 24.10 -7.05
C GLY A 246 3.00 23.40 -6.64
N SER A 247 2.03 23.24 -7.55
CA SER A 247 0.80 22.50 -7.28
C SER A 247 1.04 20.99 -7.18
N LEU A 248 0.18 20.28 -6.44
CA LEU A 248 0.27 18.83 -6.30
C LEU A 248 -0.72 18.16 -7.25
N ALA A 249 -0.20 17.47 -8.27
CA ALA A 249 -0.97 16.63 -9.18
C ALA A 249 -1.31 15.28 -8.54
N ARG A 250 -2.50 14.76 -8.81
CA ARG A 250 -2.83 13.38 -8.48
C ARG A 250 -2.65 12.49 -9.70
N LEU A 251 -1.93 11.39 -9.51
CA LEU A 251 -1.78 10.36 -10.55
C LEU A 251 -2.91 9.36 -10.44
N TRP A 252 -3.49 8.97 -11.58
CA TRP A 252 -4.43 7.86 -11.61
C TRP A 252 -3.71 6.57 -11.21
N GLN A 253 -4.31 5.84 -10.30
CA GLN A 253 -3.96 4.46 -9.98
C GLN A 253 -5.22 3.66 -9.64
N ALA A 254 -5.10 2.35 -9.76
CA ALA A 254 -6.09 1.39 -9.29
C ALA A 254 -5.38 0.12 -8.82
N ASP A 255 -5.87 -0.45 -7.72
CA ASP A 255 -5.40 -1.75 -7.24
C ASP A 255 -5.88 -2.90 -8.15
N LEU A 256 -5.24 -4.07 -8.05
CA LEU A 256 -5.57 -5.18 -8.93
C LEU A 256 -6.98 -5.77 -8.66
N CYS A 257 -7.55 -5.59 -7.46
CA CYS A 257 -8.94 -5.95 -7.21
C CYS A 257 -9.89 -5.06 -8.02
N GLN A 258 -9.67 -3.74 -8.04
CA GLN A 258 -10.42 -2.80 -8.87
C GLN A 258 -10.33 -3.16 -10.36
N LEU A 259 -9.13 -3.46 -10.85
CA LEU A 259 -8.91 -3.76 -12.26
C LEU A 259 -9.47 -5.13 -12.69
N LEU A 260 -9.61 -6.06 -11.76
CA LEU A 260 -10.24 -7.37 -11.96
C LEU A 260 -11.74 -7.39 -11.59
N GLY A 261 -12.33 -6.26 -11.18
CA GLY A 261 -13.74 -6.17 -10.82
C GLY A 261 -14.11 -6.95 -9.55
N ARG A 262 -13.19 -7.06 -8.58
CA ARG A 262 -13.39 -7.75 -7.29
C ARG A 262 -13.57 -6.75 -6.15
N ASN A 263 -14.54 -7.00 -5.27
CA ASN A 263 -14.74 -6.20 -4.05
C ASN A 263 -13.61 -6.45 -3.02
N SER A 264 -13.45 -5.52 -2.08
CA SER A 264 -12.40 -5.59 -1.06
C SER A 264 -12.54 -6.76 -0.07
N ASP A 265 -13.78 -7.16 0.24
CA ASP A 265 -14.06 -8.27 1.18
C ASP A 265 -13.57 -9.63 0.66
N GLY A 266 -13.38 -9.78 -0.66
CA GLY A 266 -12.87 -10.98 -1.32
C GLY A 266 -11.44 -10.83 -1.81
N LYS A 267 -10.55 -10.25 -0.99
CA LYS A 267 -9.16 -9.96 -1.39
C LYS A 267 -8.20 -11.15 -1.32
N TYR A 268 -8.54 -12.20 -0.55
CA TYR A 268 -7.71 -13.39 -0.41
C TYR A 268 -8.07 -14.46 -1.43
N GLU A 269 -7.07 -15.05 -2.08
CA GLU A 269 -7.26 -16.07 -3.11
C GLU A 269 -7.99 -17.32 -2.55
N ILE A 270 -7.76 -17.68 -1.29
CA ILE A 270 -8.44 -18.81 -0.63
C ILE A 270 -9.96 -18.62 -0.52
N GLU A 271 -10.45 -17.37 -0.56
CA GLU A 271 -11.87 -17.02 -0.51
C GLU A 271 -12.45 -16.72 -1.90
N GLY A 272 -11.69 -17.01 -2.98
CA GLY A 272 -12.07 -16.72 -4.35
C GLY A 272 -11.70 -15.31 -4.81
N GLY A 273 -10.84 -14.61 -4.07
CA GLY A 273 -10.21 -13.37 -4.52
C GLY A 273 -9.24 -13.57 -5.68
N PRO A 274 -8.67 -12.47 -6.22
CA PRO A 274 -7.70 -12.57 -7.30
C PRO A 274 -6.55 -13.52 -6.96
N SER A 275 -6.30 -14.47 -7.85
CA SER A 275 -5.09 -15.30 -7.79
C SER A 275 -3.86 -14.50 -8.23
N PHE A 276 -2.67 -14.97 -7.83
CA PHE A 276 -1.43 -14.37 -8.31
C PHE A 276 -1.30 -14.46 -9.83
N ALA A 277 -1.82 -15.53 -10.45
CA ALA A 277 -1.80 -15.69 -11.91
C ALA A 277 -2.67 -14.65 -12.62
N GLU A 278 -3.88 -14.37 -12.12
CA GLU A 278 -4.72 -13.27 -12.63
C GLU A 278 -4.02 -11.91 -12.48
N CYS A 279 -3.39 -11.67 -11.33
CA CYS A 279 -2.60 -10.46 -11.10
C CYS A 279 -1.45 -10.33 -12.11
N PHE A 280 -0.71 -11.42 -12.34
CA PHE A 280 0.44 -11.46 -13.25
C PHE A 280 0.03 -11.26 -14.71
N GLU A 281 -1.09 -11.85 -15.12
CA GLU A 281 -1.68 -11.65 -16.45
C GLU A 281 -2.17 -10.20 -16.62
N MET A 282 -2.87 -9.65 -15.63
CA MET A 282 -3.36 -8.27 -15.66
C MET A 282 -2.22 -7.26 -15.83
N VAL A 283 -1.14 -7.41 -15.06
CA VAL A 283 0.07 -6.58 -15.20
C VAL A 283 0.69 -6.78 -16.59
N GLY A 284 0.76 -8.01 -17.09
CA GLY A 284 1.30 -8.30 -18.42
C GLY A 284 0.51 -7.67 -19.57
N ARG A 285 -0.82 -7.56 -19.41
CA ARG A 285 -1.72 -7.00 -20.41
C ARG A 285 -1.76 -5.47 -20.40
N LEU A 286 -1.73 -4.86 -19.22
CA LEU A 286 -1.96 -3.41 -19.08
C LEU A 286 -0.67 -2.59 -18.96
N SER A 287 0.42 -3.18 -18.46
CA SER A 287 1.69 -2.45 -18.33
C SER A 287 2.25 -2.08 -19.70
N SER A 288 2.84 -0.89 -19.82
CA SER A 288 3.63 -0.50 -20.99
C SER A 288 5.04 -1.10 -21.00
N LYS A 289 5.49 -1.70 -19.90
CA LYS A 289 6.71 -2.53 -19.83
C LYS A 289 6.43 -3.89 -19.16
N PRO A 290 5.64 -4.77 -19.81
CA PRO A 290 5.16 -6.03 -19.21
C PRO A 290 6.25 -6.88 -18.57
N ALA A 291 7.33 -7.17 -19.30
CA ALA A 291 8.39 -8.06 -18.83
C ALA A 291 9.13 -7.52 -17.58
N VAL A 292 9.30 -6.20 -17.49
CA VAL A 292 9.95 -5.54 -16.34
C VAL A 292 9.03 -5.62 -15.13
N ASP A 293 7.77 -5.25 -15.30
CA ASP A 293 6.80 -5.17 -14.21
C ASP A 293 6.39 -6.57 -13.70
N GLN A 294 6.23 -7.54 -14.61
CA GLN A 294 6.04 -8.95 -14.24
C GLN A 294 7.23 -9.51 -13.47
N ARG A 295 8.47 -9.15 -13.85
CA ARG A 295 9.66 -9.52 -13.07
C ARG A 295 9.64 -8.89 -11.68
N HIS A 296 9.26 -7.62 -11.55
CA HIS A 296 9.10 -7.00 -10.23
C HIS A 296 8.04 -7.70 -9.39
N LEU A 297 6.92 -8.10 -9.99
CA LEU A 297 5.86 -8.83 -9.30
C LEU A 297 6.32 -10.21 -8.78
N LEU A 298 7.09 -10.97 -9.57
CA LEU A 298 7.72 -12.22 -9.11
C LEU A 298 8.70 -11.99 -7.95
N ARG A 299 9.53 -10.95 -8.06
CA ARG A 299 10.47 -10.56 -7.00
C ARG A 299 9.72 -10.22 -5.72
N TRP A 300 8.62 -9.49 -5.82
CA TRP A 300 7.75 -9.11 -4.70
C TRP A 300 7.11 -10.33 -4.02
N LEU A 301 6.61 -11.29 -4.80
CA LEU A 301 6.06 -12.54 -4.25
C LEU A 301 7.10 -13.28 -3.39
N PHE A 302 8.30 -13.49 -3.93
CA PHE A 302 9.35 -14.19 -3.18
C PHE A 302 9.88 -13.37 -2.00
N PHE A 303 9.98 -12.05 -2.15
CA PHE A 303 10.32 -11.19 -1.03
C PHE A 303 9.35 -11.41 0.13
N ASN A 304 8.03 -11.33 -0.11
CA ASN A 304 7.01 -11.56 0.90
C ASN A 304 7.07 -12.97 1.51
N LEU A 305 7.31 -13.99 0.68
CA LEU A 305 7.48 -15.37 1.17
C LEU A 305 8.68 -15.49 2.13
N TYR A 306 9.81 -14.84 1.81
CA TYR A 306 11.02 -14.89 2.62
C TYR A 306 10.96 -14.06 3.88
N VAL A 307 10.38 -12.85 3.82
CA VAL A 307 10.19 -12.02 5.02
C VAL A 307 9.04 -12.51 5.89
N GLY A 308 8.23 -13.44 5.39
CA GLY A 308 7.08 -13.98 6.11
C GLY A 308 5.94 -12.98 6.20
N ASN A 309 5.67 -12.26 5.11
CA ASN A 309 4.50 -11.41 4.96
C ASN A 309 3.32 -12.22 4.42
N ASN A 310 2.54 -12.79 5.33
CA ASN A 310 1.36 -13.58 5.01
C ASN A 310 0.14 -12.74 4.57
N ASP A 311 0.19 -11.41 4.68
CA ASP A 311 -0.94 -10.52 4.35
C ASP A 311 -0.72 -9.77 3.02
N SER A 312 0.07 -10.36 2.12
CA SER A 312 0.45 -9.78 0.83
C SER A 312 -0.56 -10.12 -0.28
N HIS A 313 -1.76 -9.56 -0.20
CA HIS A 313 -2.88 -9.83 -1.11
C HIS A 313 -2.97 -8.85 -2.30
N ALA A 314 -3.90 -9.09 -3.24
CA ALA A 314 -4.02 -8.34 -4.49
C ALA A 314 -4.29 -6.83 -4.34
N LYS A 315 -4.92 -6.38 -3.26
CA LYS A 315 -5.08 -4.93 -2.97
C LYS A 315 -3.78 -4.19 -2.62
N ASN A 316 -2.69 -4.93 -2.37
CA ASN A 316 -1.36 -4.35 -2.11
C ASN A 316 -0.55 -4.22 -3.41
N LEU A 317 -1.21 -4.40 -4.56
CA LEU A 317 -0.65 -4.29 -5.90
C LEU A 317 -1.53 -3.33 -6.70
N SER A 318 -0.91 -2.32 -7.30
CA SER A 318 -1.61 -1.32 -8.12
C SER A 318 -0.91 -1.11 -9.46
N LEU A 319 -1.69 -0.68 -10.46
CA LEU A 319 -1.14 -0.02 -11.64
C LEU A 319 -1.32 1.48 -11.50
N ILE A 320 -0.34 2.24 -11.99
CA ILE A 320 -0.31 3.70 -11.95
C ILE A 320 0.00 4.27 -13.33
N VAL A 321 -0.57 5.45 -13.63
CA VAL A 321 -0.22 6.19 -14.83
C VAL A 321 1.20 6.76 -14.75
N SER A 322 1.97 6.61 -15.83
CA SER A 322 3.28 7.21 -16.01
C SER A 322 3.39 7.89 -17.38
N ASN A 323 4.49 8.60 -17.63
CA ASN A 323 4.78 9.20 -18.93
C ASN A 323 4.89 8.17 -20.07
N GLU A 324 5.11 6.89 -19.75
CA GLU A 324 5.24 5.80 -20.72
C GLU A 324 3.96 4.97 -20.84
N GLY A 325 2.86 5.37 -20.20
CA GLY A 325 1.64 4.56 -20.04
C GLY A 325 1.51 3.95 -18.65
N LEU A 326 0.64 2.94 -18.49
CA LEU A 326 0.44 2.29 -17.20
C LEU A 326 1.66 1.45 -16.82
N ARG A 327 2.02 1.49 -15.53
CA ARG A 327 3.13 0.72 -14.97
C ARG A 327 2.71 0.12 -13.65
N LEU A 328 3.38 -0.94 -13.21
CA LEU A 328 3.25 -1.43 -11.85
C LEU A 328 3.69 -0.33 -10.87
N ALA A 329 2.81 0.02 -9.94
CA ALA A 329 3.09 1.02 -8.93
C ALA A 329 4.20 0.54 -7.98
N PRO A 330 4.92 1.45 -7.31
CA PRO A 330 5.80 1.07 -6.22
C PRO A 330 5.04 0.26 -5.17
N PHE A 331 5.63 -0.84 -4.69
CA PHE A 331 5.02 -1.66 -3.65
C PHE A 331 4.90 -0.91 -2.33
N TYR A 332 3.90 -1.27 -1.54
CA TYR A 332 3.56 -0.66 -0.27
C TYR A 332 2.98 -1.72 0.68
N ASP A 333 2.82 -1.35 1.95
CA ASP A 333 2.18 -2.22 2.96
C ASP A 333 2.88 -3.57 3.14
N LEU A 334 4.22 -3.52 3.23
CA LEU A 334 5.05 -4.71 3.45
C LEU A 334 5.41 -4.81 4.92
N MET A 335 5.07 -5.94 5.56
CA MET A 335 5.43 -6.21 6.94
C MET A 335 5.68 -7.69 7.18
N ALA A 336 6.58 -8.03 8.10
CA ALA A 336 6.85 -9.42 8.48
C ALA A 336 5.79 -9.89 9.47
N THR A 337 4.65 -10.39 9.00
CA THR A 337 3.52 -10.78 9.87
C THR A 337 3.82 -12.02 10.71
N ARG A 338 4.66 -12.94 10.22
CA ARG A 338 5.03 -14.18 10.95
C ARG A 338 5.88 -13.98 12.21
N VAL A 339 6.26 -12.74 12.54
CA VAL A 339 6.87 -12.42 13.85
C VAL A 339 5.83 -12.33 14.97
N TYR A 340 4.55 -12.18 14.61
CA TYR A 340 3.42 -12.16 15.52
C TYR A 340 2.74 -13.53 15.54
N SER A 341 2.48 -14.08 16.73
CA SER A 341 1.91 -15.43 16.88
C SER A 341 0.41 -15.50 16.64
N GLY A 342 -0.31 -14.38 16.75
CA GLY A 342 -1.77 -14.33 16.62
C GLY A 342 -2.30 -14.11 15.20
N LEU A 343 -1.43 -14.05 14.19
CA LEU A 343 -1.83 -13.83 12.79
C LEU A 343 -1.88 -15.13 11.99
N GLY A 344 -2.67 -15.12 10.91
CA GLY A 344 -2.89 -16.27 10.04
C GLY A 344 -1.57 -16.86 9.50
N PRO A 345 -1.41 -18.20 9.51
CA PRO A 345 -0.17 -18.85 9.08
C PRO A 345 -0.05 -19.00 7.56
N ASN A 346 -1.17 -18.88 6.83
CA ASN A 346 -1.24 -19.06 5.38
C ASN A 346 -0.74 -17.83 4.63
N PHE A 347 -0.06 -18.05 3.51
CA PHE A 347 0.32 -17.02 2.58
C PHE A 347 -0.91 -16.52 1.81
N ALA A 348 -0.95 -15.23 1.46
CA ALA A 348 -2.11 -14.62 0.82
C ALA A 348 -2.39 -15.17 -0.60
N PHE A 349 -1.32 -15.49 -1.34
CA PHE A 349 -1.39 -16.10 -2.65
C PHE A 349 -0.99 -17.57 -2.59
N SER A 350 -1.64 -18.42 -3.37
CA SER A 350 -1.19 -19.80 -3.52
C SER A 350 0.08 -19.85 -4.38
N VAL A 351 0.99 -20.76 -4.04
CA VAL A 351 2.13 -21.12 -4.88
C VAL A 351 1.89 -22.53 -5.38
N GLY A 352 1.46 -22.67 -6.63
CA GLY A 352 1.11 -23.97 -7.20
C GLY A 352 -0.02 -24.67 -6.44
N GLY A 353 -0.99 -23.90 -5.90
CA GLY A 353 -2.12 -24.41 -5.12
C GLY A 353 -1.84 -24.61 -3.62
N GLU A 354 -0.63 -24.34 -3.14
CA GLU A 354 -0.28 -24.42 -1.71
C GLU A 354 -0.24 -23.03 -1.07
N PHE A 355 -0.90 -22.89 0.08
CA PHE A 355 -0.95 -21.64 0.85
C PHE A 355 -0.02 -21.67 2.07
N GLU A 356 0.31 -22.83 2.62
CA GLU A 356 1.18 -22.94 3.78
C GLU A 356 2.66 -22.77 3.37
N PRO A 357 3.37 -21.71 3.81
CA PRO A 357 4.76 -21.49 3.40
C PRO A 357 5.73 -22.65 3.69
N GLY A 358 5.39 -23.47 4.70
CA GLY A 358 6.14 -24.65 5.10
C GLY A 358 6.03 -25.84 4.14
N LYS A 359 5.00 -25.86 3.28
CA LYS A 359 4.71 -26.93 2.32
C LYS A 359 5.07 -26.57 0.87
N ILE A 360 5.43 -25.31 0.62
CA ILE A 360 5.90 -24.86 -0.70
C ILE A 360 7.28 -25.45 -0.98
N GLY A 361 7.34 -26.34 -1.98
CA GLY A 361 8.54 -27.02 -2.46
C GLY A 361 8.75 -26.88 -3.97
N PRO A 362 9.66 -27.67 -4.57
CA PRO A 362 9.97 -27.61 -6.00
C PRO A 362 8.77 -27.92 -6.91
N GLN A 363 7.89 -28.84 -6.47
CA GLN A 363 6.68 -29.21 -7.21
C GLN A 363 5.71 -28.03 -7.31
N GLN A 364 5.48 -27.32 -6.20
CA GLN A 364 4.65 -26.12 -6.16
C GLN A 364 5.23 -24.99 -7.03
N LEU A 365 6.55 -24.80 -7.03
CA LEU A 365 7.19 -23.84 -7.94
C LEU A 365 7.03 -24.23 -9.42
N ALA A 366 7.17 -25.51 -9.75
CA ALA A 366 6.96 -25.98 -11.12
C ALA A 366 5.50 -25.78 -11.57
N ALA A 367 4.54 -26.09 -10.71
CA ALA A 367 3.12 -25.85 -10.95
C ALA A 367 2.82 -24.36 -11.14
N MET A 368 3.38 -23.49 -10.29
CA MET A 368 3.24 -22.04 -10.43
C MET A 368 3.85 -21.53 -11.75
N ALA A 369 5.05 -21.99 -12.11
CA ALA A 369 5.67 -21.61 -13.37
C ALA A 369 4.80 -21.98 -14.58
N ALA A 370 4.15 -23.15 -14.55
CA ALA A 370 3.20 -23.57 -15.57
C ALA A 370 1.95 -22.67 -15.61
N GLN A 371 1.36 -22.33 -14.45
CA GLN A 371 0.23 -21.39 -14.35
C GLN A 371 0.57 -20.02 -14.94
N LEU A 372 1.78 -19.53 -14.66
CA LEU A 372 2.27 -18.23 -15.14
C LEU A 372 2.81 -18.27 -16.58
N LYS A 373 2.88 -19.45 -17.21
CA LYS A 373 3.42 -19.67 -18.56
C LYS A 373 4.86 -19.17 -18.71
N ILE A 374 5.70 -19.39 -17.68
CA ILE A 374 7.13 -19.03 -17.67
C ILE A 374 8.00 -20.27 -17.43
N SER A 375 9.30 -20.14 -17.70
CA SER A 375 10.26 -21.22 -17.43
C SER A 375 10.40 -21.49 -15.93
N PRO A 376 10.28 -22.76 -15.47
CA PRO A 376 10.55 -23.12 -14.07
C PRO A 376 11.96 -22.72 -13.61
N LYS A 377 12.96 -22.84 -14.49
CA LYS A 377 14.35 -22.42 -14.19
C LYS A 377 14.44 -20.91 -13.92
N TYR A 378 13.68 -20.11 -14.67
CA TYR A 378 13.63 -18.66 -14.45
C TYR A 378 12.97 -18.33 -13.11
N LEU A 379 11.84 -18.97 -12.77
CA LEU A 379 11.17 -18.73 -11.50
C LEU A 379 12.06 -19.11 -10.30
N VAL A 380 12.76 -20.25 -10.39
CA VAL A 380 13.77 -20.69 -9.40
C VAL A 380 14.89 -19.66 -9.27
N ALA A 381 15.44 -19.16 -10.38
CA ALA A 381 16.51 -18.16 -10.34
C ALA A 381 16.07 -16.85 -9.68
N VAL A 382 14.84 -16.37 -9.94
CA VAL A 382 14.29 -15.18 -9.27
C VAL A 382 14.14 -15.41 -7.76
N SER A 383 13.68 -16.59 -7.36
CA SER A 383 13.57 -16.99 -5.96
C SER A 383 14.93 -17.00 -5.26
N GLN A 384 15.94 -17.66 -5.86
CA GLN A 384 17.31 -17.74 -5.33
C GLN A 384 17.98 -16.36 -5.19
N ASP A 385 17.88 -15.51 -6.21
CA ASP A 385 18.38 -14.12 -6.17
C ASP A 385 17.74 -13.33 -5.03
N MET A 386 16.41 -13.46 -4.86
CA MET A 386 15.71 -12.75 -3.79
C MET A 386 16.10 -13.26 -2.40
N ALA A 387 16.30 -14.57 -2.22
CA ALA A 387 16.77 -15.13 -0.97
C ALA A 387 18.14 -14.54 -0.55
N GLY A 388 19.06 -14.45 -1.50
CA GLY A 388 20.38 -13.85 -1.28
C GLY A 388 20.27 -12.37 -0.88
N LYS A 389 19.43 -11.60 -1.57
CA LYS A 389 19.20 -10.17 -1.28
C LYS A 389 18.56 -9.96 0.09
N VAL A 390 17.52 -10.72 0.44
CA VAL A 390 16.83 -10.61 1.74
C VAL A 390 17.79 -10.90 2.90
N ASN A 391 18.68 -11.88 2.77
CA ASN A 391 19.67 -12.22 3.80
C ASN A 391 20.62 -11.05 4.13
N ILE A 392 20.92 -10.20 3.16
CA ILE A 392 21.79 -9.02 3.30
C ILE A 392 20.97 -7.81 3.75
N ALA A 393 19.86 -7.54 3.06
CA ALA A 393 19.07 -6.33 3.22
C ALA A 393 18.40 -6.21 4.59
N ILE A 394 17.93 -7.30 5.18
CA ILE A 394 17.18 -7.25 6.44
C ILE A 394 18.04 -6.77 7.62
N PRO A 395 19.23 -7.34 7.88
CA PRO A 395 20.15 -6.79 8.88
C PRO A 395 20.57 -5.35 8.62
N GLU A 396 20.80 -4.98 7.36
CA GLU A 396 21.20 -3.62 6.98
C GLU A 396 20.08 -2.59 7.26
N ALA A 397 18.85 -2.90 6.84
CA ALA A 397 17.67 -2.09 7.13
C ALA A 397 17.44 -1.95 8.64
N ALA A 398 17.56 -3.04 9.40
CA ALA A 398 17.45 -3.00 10.85
C ALA A 398 18.50 -2.07 11.48
N ASN A 399 19.78 -2.22 11.10
CA ASN A 399 20.88 -1.39 11.60
C ASN A 399 20.68 0.10 11.30
N SER A 400 20.13 0.43 10.12
CA SER A 400 19.82 1.82 9.75
C SER A 400 18.71 2.43 10.60
N LEU A 401 17.78 1.59 11.08
CA LEU A 401 16.61 2.02 11.82
C LEU A 401 16.85 2.08 13.33
N LEU A 402 17.71 1.20 13.87
CA LEU A 402 18.00 1.09 15.31
C LEU A 402 18.24 2.44 16.03
N PRO A 403 18.98 3.42 15.48
CA PRO A 403 19.20 4.70 16.15
C PRO A 403 17.92 5.51 16.40
N LEU A 404 16.84 5.24 15.67
CA LEU A 404 15.56 5.92 15.78
C LEU A 404 14.57 5.21 16.71
N LEU A 405 14.89 3.98 17.14
CA LEU A 405 13.96 3.13 17.88
C LEU A 405 14.18 3.21 19.39
N ASN A 406 13.10 3.29 20.16
CA ASN A 406 13.14 3.01 21.59
C ASN A 406 13.36 1.50 21.86
N PRO A 407 13.76 1.11 23.09
CA PRO A 407 14.19 -0.27 23.38
C PRO A 407 13.17 -1.36 23.01
N SER A 408 11.88 -1.12 23.22
CA SER A 408 10.81 -2.09 22.88
C SER A 408 10.75 -2.35 21.37
N ARG A 409 10.92 -1.29 20.56
CA ARG A 409 10.88 -1.37 19.09
C ARG A 409 12.17 -1.92 18.52
N ALA A 410 13.31 -1.62 19.14
CA ALA A 410 14.59 -2.23 18.80
C ALA A 410 14.53 -3.77 18.97
N MET A 411 13.91 -4.27 20.04
CA MET A 411 13.69 -5.70 20.24
C MET A 411 12.85 -6.32 19.11
N LEU A 412 11.84 -5.61 18.59
CA LEU A 412 11.09 -6.10 17.43
C LEU A 412 11.99 -6.19 16.19
N ALA A 413 12.81 -5.16 15.91
CA ALA A 413 13.72 -5.16 14.77
C ALA A 413 14.67 -6.37 14.82
N GLU A 414 15.25 -6.67 15.99
CA GLU A 414 16.07 -7.87 16.19
C GLU A 414 15.30 -9.17 15.97
N ARG A 415 14.05 -9.25 16.47
CA ARG A 415 13.16 -10.41 16.26
C ARG A 415 12.84 -10.61 14.78
N VAL A 416 12.60 -9.54 14.04
CA VAL A 416 12.40 -9.57 12.58
C VAL A 416 13.64 -10.13 11.91
N VAL A 417 14.84 -9.61 12.22
CA VAL A 417 16.10 -10.11 11.64
C VAL A 417 16.29 -11.60 11.90
N TYR A 418 16.11 -12.05 13.14
CA TYR A 418 16.24 -13.46 13.50
C TYR A 418 15.21 -14.33 12.76
N LYS A 419 13.94 -13.93 12.79
CA LYS A 419 12.85 -14.69 12.18
C LYS A 419 13.05 -14.81 10.68
N VAL A 420 13.32 -13.71 9.98
CA VAL A 420 13.48 -13.70 8.52
C VAL A 420 14.68 -14.54 8.10
N ARG A 421 15.83 -14.46 8.78
CA ARG A 421 16.98 -15.34 8.51
C ARG A 421 16.63 -16.82 8.64
N SER A 422 15.85 -17.17 9.68
CA SER A 422 15.36 -18.54 9.87
C SER A 422 14.43 -18.96 8.73
N LEU A 423 13.50 -18.11 8.32
CA LEU A 423 12.59 -18.36 7.21
C LEU A 423 13.33 -18.55 5.88
N VAL A 424 14.28 -17.66 5.55
CA VAL A 424 15.09 -17.78 4.34
C VAL A 424 15.82 -19.12 4.30
N LYS A 425 16.53 -19.48 5.39
CA LYS A 425 17.24 -20.76 5.48
C LYS A 425 16.31 -21.96 5.32
N GLN A 426 15.15 -21.95 5.98
CA GLN A 426 14.20 -23.06 5.90
C GLN A 426 13.57 -23.17 4.50
N THR A 427 13.17 -22.04 3.91
CA THR A 427 12.58 -22.00 2.57
C THR A 427 13.58 -22.40 1.51
N GLN A 428 14.83 -21.91 1.55
CA GLN A 428 15.88 -22.34 0.63
C GLN A 428 16.14 -23.85 0.70
N ARG A 429 16.20 -24.43 1.90
CA ARG A 429 16.33 -25.89 2.04
C ARG A 429 15.19 -26.65 1.38
N ARG A 430 13.95 -26.20 1.56
CA ARG A 430 12.78 -26.84 0.93
C ARG A 430 12.80 -26.71 -0.58
N LEU A 431 13.16 -25.53 -1.09
CA LEU A 431 13.13 -25.24 -2.52
C LEU A 431 14.31 -25.84 -3.29
N PHE A 432 15.49 -25.99 -2.67
CA PHE A 432 16.74 -26.26 -3.40
C PHE A 432 17.53 -27.49 -2.93
N ASN A 433 17.37 -28.01 -1.70
CA ASN A 433 18.18 -29.15 -1.22
C ASN A 433 17.86 -30.51 -1.88
N GLY A 434 17.04 -30.55 -2.92
CA GLY A 434 16.84 -31.71 -3.79
C GLY A 434 17.26 -31.48 -5.25
N MET A 435 17.81 -30.30 -5.59
CA MET A 435 18.23 -29.95 -6.95
C MET A 435 19.75 -30.07 -7.15
N ASP A 436 20.52 -30.33 -6.10
CA ASP A 436 21.99 -30.38 -6.12
C ASP A 436 22.59 -31.80 -6.13
N ALA A 437 21.84 -32.83 -6.55
CA ALA A 437 22.36 -34.20 -6.62
C ALA A 437 22.94 -34.60 -7.99
N GLU A 438 22.84 -33.78 -9.04
CA GLU A 438 23.25 -34.18 -10.39
C GLU A 438 24.20 -33.25 -11.15
N ASP A 439 24.76 -32.18 -10.55
CA ASP A 439 25.69 -31.33 -11.32
C ASP A 439 26.82 -30.65 -10.52
N GLU A 440 27.47 -31.38 -9.61
CA GLU A 440 28.80 -31.00 -9.10
C GLU A 440 29.94 -31.39 -10.06
N SER A 441 29.78 -31.10 -11.36
CA SER A 441 30.86 -31.30 -12.34
C SER A 441 31.05 -30.11 -13.28
N GLY A 442 31.05 -28.89 -12.74
CA GLY A 442 31.66 -27.79 -13.48
C GLY A 442 31.20 -26.41 -13.07
N TYR A 443 31.83 -25.84 -12.05
CA TYR A 443 32.28 -24.44 -12.06
C TYR A 443 33.09 -24.16 -10.77
N LEU A 444 34.40 -24.39 -10.81
CA LEU A 444 35.32 -23.74 -9.87
C LEU A 444 35.86 -22.48 -10.55
N PRO A 445 35.65 -21.27 -9.98
CA PRO A 445 36.28 -20.07 -10.51
C PRO A 445 37.81 -20.14 -10.29
N PRO A 446 38.62 -19.54 -11.18
CA PRO A 446 40.07 -19.65 -11.10
C PRO A 446 40.58 -18.93 -9.85
N VAL A 447 41.38 -19.67 -9.06
CA VAL A 447 42.16 -19.15 -7.95
C VAL A 447 43.18 -18.16 -8.51
N VAL A 448 43.07 -16.89 -8.11
CA VAL A 448 44.08 -15.87 -8.40
C VAL A 448 45.31 -16.15 -7.53
N GLU A 449 46.35 -16.73 -8.12
CA GLU A 449 47.67 -16.83 -7.52
C GLU A 449 48.24 -15.43 -7.25
N ARG A 450 48.40 -15.07 -5.97
CA ARG A 450 49.16 -13.89 -5.56
C ARG A 450 50.65 -14.17 -5.81
N LYS A 451 51.22 -13.59 -6.86
CA LYS A 451 52.67 -13.51 -7.09
C LYS A 451 53.36 -12.91 -5.85
N GLY A 452 54.33 -13.65 -5.33
CA GLY A 452 55.18 -13.24 -4.21
C GLY A 452 55.96 -11.96 -4.49
N ARG A 453 55.98 -11.06 -3.50
CA ARG A 453 56.93 -9.95 -3.45
C ARG A 453 58.25 -10.46 -2.88
N ASN A 454 59.27 -10.48 -3.72
CA ASN A 454 60.68 -10.56 -3.32
C ASN A 454 61.01 -9.45 -2.31
N ARG A 455 61.63 -9.83 -1.18
CA ARG A 455 62.45 -8.91 -0.38
C ARG A 455 63.86 -8.89 -0.97
N PRO A 456 64.49 -7.72 -1.19
CA PRO A 456 65.93 -7.69 -1.36
C PRO A 456 66.60 -7.75 0.02
N ARG A 457 67.67 -8.54 0.10
CA ARG A 457 68.69 -8.43 1.14
C ARG A 457 69.55 -7.20 0.84
N GLY A 458 69.81 -6.40 1.86
CA GLY A 458 70.68 -5.23 1.87
C GLY A 458 70.62 -4.62 3.25
#